data_AF-A0A2T7UR70-F1
#
_entry.id   AF-A0A2T7UR70-F1
#
_cell.length_a   1.000
_cell.length_b   1.000
_cell.length_c   1.000
_cell.angle_alpha   90.00
_cell.angle_beta   90.00
_cell.angle_gamma   90.00
#
_symmetry.space_group_name_H-M   'P 1'
#
loop_
_entity.id
_entity.type
_entity.pdbx_description
1 polymer ?
#
loop_
_entity_poly.entity_id
_entity_poly.type
_entity_poly.pdbx_seq_one_letter_code
_entity_poly.pdbx_strand_id
1 'polypeptide(L)'
;MNSLIVQLSSAAAAGSMLLVLWAYLPLAWRLRDPLGRILAAAATVLALAYLLRSAAWDWAHLPSGPAVNAAFNLLIVLAAYLFLRGRLLTIPEPERSHWRWWTAWAHPASRCLIPWRRK
;
A
#
# COMPACT_ATOMS: atom_id res chain seq x y z
N MET A 1 -19.69 -20.35 -18.49
CA MET A 1 -20.15 -19.35 -17.50
C MET A 1 -19.04 -18.94 -16.52
N ASN A 2 -18.23 -19.87 -16.00
CA ASN A 2 -17.17 -19.54 -15.03
C ASN A 2 -16.03 -18.65 -15.57
N SER A 3 -15.61 -18.77 -16.83
CA SER A 3 -14.48 -17.95 -17.33
C SER A 3 -14.83 -16.47 -17.48
N LEU A 4 -16.08 -16.15 -17.82
CA LEU A 4 -16.55 -14.78 -18.06
C LEU A 4 -16.65 -13.99 -16.75
N ILE A 5 -17.10 -14.63 -15.67
CA ILE A 5 -17.14 -14.05 -14.31
C ILE A 5 -15.73 -13.76 -13.80
N VAL A 6 -14.79 -14.69 -14.03
CA VAL A 6 -13.39 -14.51 -13.63
C VAL A 6 -12.74 -13.35 -14.40
N GLN A 7 -12.95 -13.27 -15.71
CA GLN A 7 -12.42 -12.17 -16.52
C GLN A 7 -12.98 -10.80 -16.13
N LEU A 8 -14.28 -10.70 -15.88
CA LEU A 8 -14.91 -9.44 -15.43
C LEU A 8 -14.38 -9.02 -14.05
N SER A 9 -14.19 -9.97 -13.14
CA SER A 9 -13.67 -9.71 -11.80
C SER A 9 -12.21 -9.23 -11.84
N SER A 10 -11.38 -9.85 -12.68
CA SER A 10 -9.99 -9.44 -12.89
C SER A 10 -9.89 -8.06 -13.54
N ALA A 11 -10.73 -7.77 -14.54
CA ALA A 11 -10.78 -6.46 -15.20
C ALA A 11 -11.23 -5.35 -14.23
N ALA A 12 -12.24 -5.61 -13.41
CA ALA A 12 -12.70 -4.68 -12.38
C ALA A 12 -11.60 -4.42 -11.33
N ALA A 13 -10.89 -5.47 -10.89
CA ALA A 13 -9.77 -5.33 -9.96
C ALA A 13 -8.66 -4.48 -10.58
N ALA A 14 -8.23 -4.76 -11.80
CA ALA A 14 -7.21 -3.97 -12.50
C ALA A 14 -7.64 -2.50 -12.68
N GLY A 15 -8.89 -2.27 -13.10
CA GLY A 15 -9.47 -0.94 -13.23
C GLY A 15 -9.47 -0.18 -11.89
N SER A 16 -9.84 -0.82 -10.80
CA SER A 16 -9.81 -0.22 -9.47
C SER A 16 -8.39 0.17 -9.02
N MET A 17 -7.38 -0.67 -9.32
CA MET A 17 -5.98 -0.36 -9.00
C MET A 17 -5.45 0.80 -9.84
N LEU A 18 -5.84 0.91 -11.11
CA LEU A 18 -5.50 2.05 -11.96
C LEU A 18 -6.09 3.36 -11.44
N LEU A 19 -7.34 3.33 -10.95
CA LEU A 19 -7.95 4.48 -10.29
C LEU A 19 -7.20 4.88 -9.01
N VAL A 20 -6.76 3.90 -8.21
CA VAL A 20 -5.92 4.16 -7.03
C VAL A 20 -4.59 4.81 -7.44
N LEU A 21 -3.91 4.30 -8.47
CA LEU A 21 -2.68 4.92 -8.97
C LEU A 21 -2.93 6.36 -9.43
N TRP A 22 -3.97 6.58 -10.21
CA TRP A 22 -4.32 7.91 -10.72
C TRP A 22 -4.60 8.92 -9.60
N ALA A 23 -5.30 8.49 -8.55
CA ALA A 23 -5.65 9.36 -7.43
C ALA A 23 -4.47 9.60 -6.47
N TYR A 24 -3.75 8.54 -6.10
CA TYR A 24 -2.77 8.58 -5.01
C TYR A 24 -1.35 8.88 -5.46
N LEU A 25 -0.98 8.59 -6.71
CA LEU A 25 0.36 8.93 -7.21
C LEU A 25 0.60 10.45 -7.17
N PRO A 26 -0.28 11.32 -7.72
CA PRO A 26 -0.09 12.77 -7.60
C PRO A 26 -0.14 13.24 -6.15
N LEU A 27 -0.95 12.59 -5.31
CA LEU A 27 -1.13 12.95 -3.91
C LEU A 27 0.15 12.71 -3.10
N ALA A 28 0.87 11.62 -3.36
CA ALA A 28 2.15 11.31 -2.72
C ALA A 28 3.22 12.40 -2.96
N TRP A 29 3.14 13.10 -4.10
CA TRP A 29 4.03 14.21 -4.46
C TRP A 29 3.54 15.57 -3.98
N ARG A 30 2.22 15.79 -3.92
CA ARG A 30 1.60 17.09 -3.64
C ARG A 30 1.36 17.36 -2.16
N LEU A 31 1.11 16.32 -1.35
CA LEU A 31 0.87 16.51 0.07
C LEU A 31 2.13 17.06 0.75
N ARG A 32 1.92 17.98 1.70
CA ARG A 32 2.99 18.54 2.52
C ARG A 32 3.12 17.82 3.86
N ASP A 33 2.03 17.21 4.35
CA ASP A 33 2.03 16.44 5.58
C ASP A 33 2.73 15.08 5.37
N PRO A 34 3.67 14.70 6.25
CA PRO A 34 4.47 13.49 6.05
C PRO A 34 3.64 12.21 6.13
N LEU A 35 2.58 12.20 6.95
CA LEU A 35 1.70 11.05 7.13
C LEU A 35 0.93 10.75 5.83
N GLY A 36 0.20 11.73 5.29
CA GLY A 36 -0.60 11.57 4.10
C GLY A 36 0.26 11.24 2.87
N ARG A 37 1.46 11.84 2.75
CA ARG A 37 2.42 11.45 1.72
C ARG A 37 2.80 9.98 1.79
N ILE A 38 3.14 9.48 2.98
CA ILE A 38 3.54 8.08 3.18
C ILE A 38 2.38 7.13 2.91
N LEU A 39 1.18 7.46 3.37
CA LEU A 39 -0.01 6.64 3.11
C LEU A 39 -0.39 6.62 1.63
N ALA A 40 -0.29 7.77 0.94
CA ALA A 40 -0.51 7.84 -0.50
C ALA A 40 0.54 7.06 -1.28
N ALA A 41 1.81 7.13 -0.89
CA ALA A 41 2.86 6.29 -1.45
C ALA A 41 2.60 4.79 -1.20
N ALA A 42 2.18 4.41 0.01
CA ALA A 42 1.85 3.03 0.35
C ALA A 42 0.72 2.47 -0.52
N ALA A 43 -0.37 3.24 -0.69
CA ALA A 43 -1.48 2.87 -1.56
C ALA A 43 -1.06 2.75 -3.03
N THR A 44 -0.20 3.65 -3.50
CA THR A 44 0.35 3.63 -4.87
C THR A 44 1.20 2.39 -5.11
N VAL A 45 2.13 2.08 -4.21
CA VAL A 45 3.00 0.89 -4.30
C VAL A 45 2.16 -0.39 -4.26
N LEU A 46 1.15 -0.45 -3.39
CA LEU A 46 0.25 -1.59 -3.30
C LEU A 46 -0.53 -1.80 -4.60
N ALA A 47 -1.10 -0.74 -5.17
CA ALA A 47 -1.82 -0.82 -6.44
C ALA A 47 -0.92 -1.28 -7.60
N LEU A 48 0.32 -0.79 -7.65
CA LEU A 48 1.33 -1.24 -8.63
C LEU A 48 1.66 -2.73 -8.46
N ALA A 49 1.81 -3.20 -7.23
CA ALA A 49 2.04 -4.62 -6.95
C ALA A 49 0.89 -5.49 -7.48
N TYR A 50 -0.36 -5.11 -7.23
CA TYR A 50 -1.52 -5.85 -7.72
C TYR A 50 -1.62 -5.88 -9.25
N LEU A 51 -1.29 -4.78 -9.94
CA LEU A 51 -1.23 -4.77 -11.40
C LEU A 51 -0.13 -5.69 -11.93
N LEU A 52 1.06 -5.66 -11.31
CA LEU A 52 2.14 -6.59 -11.63
C LEU A 52 1.75 -8.05 -11.38
N ARG A 53 1.02 -8.34 -10.29
CA ARG A 53 0.50 -9.68 -9.99
C ARG A 53 -0.48 -10.17 -11.06
N SER A 54 -1.36 -9.29 -11.54
CA SER A 54 -2.30 -9.59 -12.61
C SER A 54 -1.55 -9.89 -13.91
N ALA A 55 -0.60 -9.03 -14.30
CA ALA A 55 0.23 -9.26 -15.48
C ALA A 55 1.10 -10.52 -15.35
N ALA A 56 1.60 -10.83 -14.14
CA ALA A 56 2.38 -12.03 -13.87
C ALA A 56 1.57 -13.32 -14.09
N TRP A 57 0.26 -13.31 -13.86
CA TRP A 57 -0.60 -14.46 -14.15
C TRP A 57 -0.66 -14.72 -15.65
N ASP A 58 -0.77 -13.66 -16.45
CA ASP A 58 -0.74 -13.74 -17.90
C ASP A 58 0.65 -14.15 -18.43
N TRP A 59 1.71 -13.80 -17.70
CA TRP A 59 3.11 -14.02 -18.09
C TRP A 59 3.78 -15.22 -17.39
N ALA A 60 3.01 -16.04 -16.65
CA ALA A 60 3.55 -17.18 -15.91
C ALA A 60 4.28 -18.20 -16.82
N HIS A 61 3.94 -18.20 -18.10
CA HIS A 61 4.49 -19.02 -19.18
C HIS A 61 5.85 -18.52 -19.69
N LEU A 62 6.24 -17.29 -19.36
CA LEU A 62 7.47 -16.67 -19.83
C LEU A 62 8.65 -16.97 -18.88
N PRO A 63 9.90 -17.04 -19.40
CA PRO A 63 11.10 -17.26 -18.57
C PRO A 63 11.30 -16.21 -17.47
N SER A 64 10.66 -15.04 -17.61
CA SER A 64 10.68 -13.93 -16.66
C SER A 64 9.74 -14.10 -15.48
N GLY A 65 8.88 -15.13 -15.44
CA GLY A 65 7.89 -15.36 -14.38
C GLY A 65 8.44 -15.26 -12.94
N PRO A 66 9.58 -15.92 -12.61
CA PRO A 66 10.20 -15.81 -11.29
C PRO A 66 10.64 -14.37 -10.93
N ALA A 67 11.17 -13.62 -11.91
CA ALA A 67 11.61 -12.24 -11.69
C ALA A 67 10.43 -11.29 -11.44
N VAL A 68 9.32 -11.47 -12.17
CA VAL A 68 8.09 -10.69 -11.94
C VAL A 68 7.48 -11.02 -10.57
N ASN A 69 7.50 -12.28 -10.16
CA ASN A 69 7.05 -12.68 -8.82
C ASN A 69 7.94 -12.09 -7.71
N ALA A 70 9.26 -12.06 -7.90
CA ALA A 70 10.17 -11.40 -6.95
C ALA A 70 9.87 -9.89 -6.85
N ALA A 71 9.67 -9.21 -7.98
CA ALA A 71 9.30 -7.79 -8.00
C ALA A 71 7.96 -7.53 -7.29
N PHE A 72 6.95 -8.36 -7.51
CA PHE A 72 5.69 -8.31 -6.78
C PHE A 72 5.90 -8.39 -5.26
N ASN A 73 6.63 -9.41 -4.80
CA ASN A 73 6.88 -9.60 -3.37
C ASN A 73 7.62 -8.42 -2.74
N LEU A 74 8.62 -7.86 -3.45
CA LEU A 74 9.34 -6.67 -2.99
C LEU A 74 8.42 -5.46 -2.84
N LEU A 75 7.50 -5.23 -3.79
CA LEU A 75 6.53 -4.14 -3.71
C LEU A 75 5.54 -4.33 -2.57
N ILE A 76 5.08 -5.56 -2.30
CA ILE A 76 4.22 -5.85 -1.15
C ILE A 76 4.94 -5.56 0.17
N VAL A 77 6.20 -5.98 0.30
CA VAL A 77 7.02 -5.69 1.49
C VAL A 77 7.21 -4.17 1.65
N LEU A 78 7.48 -3.46 0.56
CA LEU A 78 7.62 -2.01 0.57
C LEU A 78 6.32 -1.30 0.98
N ALA A 79 5.17 -1.72 0.44
CA ALA A 79 3.87 -1.19 0.81
C ALA A 79 3.59 -1.41 2.30
N ALA A 80 3.84 -2.63 2.82
CA ALA A 80 3.69 -2.95 4.23
C ALA A 80 4.59 -2.08 5.12
N TYR A 81 5.86 -1.90 4.74
CA TYR A 81 6.79 -1.00 5.43
C TYR A 81 6.25 0.44 5.48
N LEU A 82 5.75 0.96 4.35
CA LEU A 82 5.20 2.33 4.29
C LEU A 82 3.93 2.47 5.15
N PHE A 83 3.01 1.51 5.13
CA PHE A 83 1.82 1.54 5.99
C PHE A 83 2.20 1.50 7.48
N LEU A 84 3.16 0.66 7.85
CA LEU A 84 3.66 0.56 9.23
C LEU A 84 4.39 1.84 9.67
N ARG A 85 5.15 2.48 8.77
CA ARG A 85 5.74 3.80 9.02
C ARG A 85 4.69 4.89 9.15
N GLY A 86 3.66 4.88 8.31
CA GLY A 86 2.51 5.77 8.44
C GLY A 86 1.81 5.57 9.79
N ARG A 87 1.59 4.32 10.20
CA ARG A 87 1.04 3.97 11.50
C ARG A 87 1.87 4.52 12.66
N LEU A 88 3.20 4.40 12.60
CA LEU A 88 4.10 4.96 13.60
C LEU A 88 3.96 6.49 13.74
N LEU A 89 3.69 7.21 12.65
CA LEU A 89 3.44 8.65 12.69
C LEU A 89 2.09 9.03 13.33
N THR A 90 1.12 8.10 13.38
CA THR A 90 -0.13 8.29 14.12
C THR A 90 0.02 8.09 15.63
N ILE A 91 1.16 7.55 16.09
CA ILE A 91 1.47 7.43 17.52
C ILE A 91 1.94 8.80 18.03
N PRO A 92 1.42 9.27 19.19
CA PRO A 92 1.84 10.51 19.81
C PRO A 92 3.36 10.58 19.99
N GLU A 93 3.95 11.76 19.74
CA GLU A 93 5.40 12.00 19.83
C GLU A 93 6.04 11.48 21.13
N PRO A 94 5.43 11.65 22.33
CA PRO A 94 6.05 11.23 23.59
C PRO A 94 6.27 9.71 23.71
N GLU A 95 5.41 8.91 23.08
CA GLU A 95 5.46 7.44 23.18
C GLU A 95 6.16 6.81 21.96
N ARG A 96 6.32 7.55 20.85
CA ARG A 96 6.77 7.01 19.56
C ARG A 96 8.14 6.32 19.63
N SER A 97 9.06 6.81 20.46
CA SER A 97 10.41 6.24 20.63
C SER A 97 10.41 4.81 21.16
N HIS A 98 9.36 4.41 21.89
CA HIS A 98 9.22 3.04 22.41
C HIS A 98 8.74 2.05 21.35
N TRP A 99 8.26 2.54 20.21
CA TRP A 99 7.69 1.72 19.15
C TRP A 99 8.62 1.68 17.95
N ARG A 100 8.90 0.46 17.51
CA ARG A 100 9.57 0.23 16.23
C ARG A 100 8.52 0.20 15.14
N TRP A 101 8.92 0.51 13.90
CA TRP A 101 7.98 0.51 12.77
C TRP A 101 7.29 -0.86 12.62
N TRP A 102 8.00 -1.97 12.85
CA TRP A 102 7.45 -3.31 12.74
C TRP A 102 6.56 -3.76 13.91
N THR A 103 6.52 -3.01 15.01
CA THR A 103 5.61 -3.27 16.14
C THR A 103 4.47 -2.26 16.22
N ALA A 104 4.48 -1.20 15.40
CA ALA A 104 3.52 -0.10 15.46
C ALA A 104 2.06 -0.53 15.20
N TRP A 105 1.85 -1.66 14.53
CA TRP A 105 0.53 -2.24 14.32
C TRP A 105 -0.14 -2.69 15.63
N ALA A 106 0.65 -3.08 16.63
CA ALA A 106 0.14 -3.53 17.93
C ALA A 106 -0.16 -2.38 18.91
N HIS A 107 0.15 -1.13 18.53
CA HIS A 107 -0.16 0.02 19.38
C HIS A 107 -1.69 0.22 19.48
N PRO A 108 -2.26 0.38 20.70
CA PRO A 108 -3.71 0.51 20.91
C PRO A 108 -4.34 1.59 20.02
N ALA A 109 -5.32 1.21 19.20
CA ALA A 109 -5.91 2.08 18.18
C ALA A 109 -6.70 3.28 18.76
N SER A 110 -7.27 3.11 19.95
CA SER A 110 -8.08 4.12 20.64
C SER A 110 -7.33 5.42 20.97
N ARG A 111 -5.99 5.42 20.95
CA ARG A 111 -5.16 6.61 21.24
C ARG A 111 -4.67 7.37 20.00
N CYS A 112 -4.86 6.82 18.79
CA CYS A 112 -4.27 7.38 17.55
C CYS A 112 -5.26 8.16 16.68
N LEU A 113 -6.56 7.99 16.89
CA LEU A 113 -7.62 8.64 16.09
C LEU A 113 -8.04 10.01 16.62
N ILE A 114 -7.59 10.37 17.83
CA ILE A 114 -7.81 11.70 18.39
C ILE A 114 -6.64 12.57 17.93
N PRO A 115 -6.83 13.52 17.00
CA PRO A 115 -5.80 14.48 16.71
C PRO A 115 -5.54 15.24 18.01
N TRP A 116 -4.33 15.12 18.55
CA TRP A 116 -3.85 16.05 19.58
C TRP A 116 -3.80 17.44 18.94
N ARG A 117 -4.94 18.15 18.93
CA ARG A 117 -4.95 19.60 18.79
C ARG A 117 -4.16 20.11 19.99
N ARG A 118 -2.94 20.57 19.72
CA ARG A 118 -2.24 21.46 20.64
C ARG A 118 -3.19 22.63 20.92
N LYS A 119 -3.59 22.78 22.18
CA LYS A 119 -3.96 24.11 22.69
C LYS A 119 -2.71 24.97 22.68
#